data_AF-A0A126V764-F1
#
_entry.id   AF-A0A126V764-F1
#
_cell.length_a   1.000
_cell.length_b   1.000
_cell.length_c   1.000
_cell.angle_alpha   90.00
_cell.angle_beta   90.00
_cell.angle_gamma   90.00
#
_symmetry.space_group_name_H-M   'P 1'
#
loop_
_entity.id
_entity.type
_entity.pdbx_description
1 polymer ?
#
loop_
_entity_poly.entity_id
_entity_poly.type
_entity_poly.pdbx_seq_one_letter_code
_entity_poly.pdbx_strand_id
1 'polypeptide(L)' 'MTKSNDQEKASIRLHIYLPADEVEAIDSWGFDNRIRARTKAIRELVKLGLDASQTSKGGSKS' A
#
# COMPACT_ATOMS: atom_id res chain seq x y z
N MET A 1 7.67 -32.34 -15.48
CA MET A 1 8.15 -31.56 -14.32
C MET A 1 7.89 -30.09 -14.60
N THR A 2 6.74 -29.57 -14.17
CA THR A 2 6.33 -28.17 -14.36
C THR A 2 7.21 -27.27 -13.49
N LYS A 3 7.99 -26.39 -14.13
CA LYS A 3 8.67 -25.30 -13.43
C LYS A 3 7.59 -24.30 -13.00
N SER A 4 7.33 -24.20 -11.70
CA SER A 4 6.53 -23.12 -11.13
C SER A 4 7.12 -21.80 -11.59
N ASN A 5 6.38 -21.08 -12.43
CA ASN A 5 6.75 -19.76 -12.92
C ASN A 5 6.55 -18.78 -11.76
N ASP A 6 7.53 -18.72 -10.87
CA ASP A 6 7.67 -17.70 -9.86
C ASP A 6 7.96 -16.39 -10.60
N GLN A 7 6.90 -15.78 -11.14
CA GLN A 7 6.94 -14.47 -11.73
C GLN A 7 7.40 -13.53 -10.62
N GLU A 8 8.70 -13.23 -10.58
CA GLU A 8 9.24 -12.06 -9.90
C GLU A 8 8.33 -10.90 -10.28
N LYS A 9 7.46 -10.48 -9.35
CA LYS A 9 6.51 -9.41 -9.60
C LYS A 9 7.32 -8.15 -9.83
N ALA A 10 7.56 -7.84 -11.11
CA ALA A 10 8.31 -6.67 -11.51
C ALA A 10 7.68 -5.44 -10.86
N SER A 11 8.52 -4.62 -10.21
CA SER A 11 8.03 -3.36 -9.66
C SER A 11 7.65 -2.43 -10.81
N ILE A 12 6.36 -2.10 -10.91
CA ILE A 12 5.85 -1.13 -11.89
C ILE A 12 5.95 0.28 -11.28
N ARG A 13 6.43 1.25 -12.07
CA ARG A 13 6.48 2.66 -11.65
C ARG A 13 5.10 3.29 -11.82
N LEU A 14 4.53 3.78 -10.73
CA LEU A 14 3.26 4.50 -10.71
C LEU A 14 3.53 6.01 -10.59
N HIS A 15 2.95 6.82 -11.48
CA HIS A 15 2.96 8.29 -11.40
C HIS A 15 1.55 8.75 -11.06
N ILE A 16 1.40 9.50 -9.98
CA ILE A 16 0.12 10.06 -9.53
C ILE A 16 0.32 11.50 -9.08
N TYR A 17 -0.72 12.31 -9.21
CA TYR A 17 -0.81 13.63 -8.59
C TYR A 17 -1.57 13.49 -7.28
N LEU A 18 -1.02 14.09 -6.22
CA LEU A 18 -1.64 14.13 -4.90
C LEU A 18 -1.64 15.58 -4.41
N PRO A 19 -2.71 16.02 -3.72
CA PRO A 19 -2.72 17.25 -2.94
C PRO A 19 -1.53 17.32 -1.95
N ALA A 20 -1.07 18.53 -1.65
CA ALA A 20 0.11 18.73 -0.81
C ALA A 20 -0.08 18.22 0.62
N ASP A 21 -1.28 18.40 1.18
CA ASP A 21 -1.70 17.91 2.49
C ASP A 21 -1.72 16.37 2.56
N GLU A 22 -2.16 15.70 1.50
CA GLU A 22 -2.08 14.23 1.44
C GLU A 22 -0.63 13.72 1.42
N VAL A 23 0.27 14.41 0.71
CA VAL A 23 1.70 14.08 0.71
C VAL A 23 2.30 14.28 2.09
N GLU A 24 1.95 15.36 2.78
CA GLU A 24 2.40 15.65 4.15
C GLU A 24 1.88 14.61 5.15
N ALA A 25 0.63 14.18 5.01
CA ALA A 25 0.05 13.12 5.84
C ALA A 25 0.79 11.79 5.67
N ILE A 26 1.15 11.42 4.43
CA ILE A 26 1.95 10.22 4.13
C ILE A 26 3.33 10.30 4.79
N ASP A 27 4.00 11.45 4.69
CA ASP A 27 5.33 11.65 5.25
C ASP A 27 5.32 11.65 6.78
N SER A 28 4.32 12.30 7.39
CA SER A 28 4.10 12.31 8.84
C SER A 28 3.87 10.91 9.39
N TRP A 29 2.96 10.16 8.75
CA TRP A 29 2.74 8.75 9.10
C TRP A 29 4.01 7.91 8.96
N GLY A 30 4.79 8.14 7.90
CA GLY A 30 6.08 7.47 7.70
C GLY A 30 7.07 7.78 8.81
N PHE A 31 7.18 9.05 9.24
CA PHE A 31 8.04 9.48 10.34
C PHE A 31 7.68 8.79 11.66
N ASP A 32 6.39 8.77 12.01
CA ASP A 32 5.86 8.13 13.22
C ASP A 32 6.13 6.63 13.24
N ASN A 33 6.02 5.97 12.08
CA ASN A 33 6.27 4.54 11.91
C ASN A 33 7.75 4.20 11.64
N ARG A 34 8.68 5.17 11.78
CA ARG A 34 10.12 5.01 11.53
C ARG A 34 10.47 4.53 10.12
N ILE A 35 9.66 4.91 9.13
CA ILE A 35 9.85 4.60 7.71
C ILE A 35 10.49 5.80 7.01
N ARG A 36 11.77 5.67 6.63
CA ARG A 36 12.52 6.75 5.95
C ARG A 36 12.14 6.96 4.49
N ALA A 37 11.67 5.92 3.79
CA ALA A 37 11.40 5.98 2.36
C ALA A 37 9.91 6.17 2.11
N ARG A 38 9.53 7.27 1.45
CA ARG A 38 8.13 7.56 1.09
C ARG A 38 7.48 6.42 0.30
N THR A 39 8.22 5.80 -0.63
CA THR A 39 7.72 4.64 -1.40
C THR A 39 7.40 3.44 -0.50
N LYS A 40 8.15 3.23 0.58
CA LYS A 40 7.85 2.20 1.58
C LYS A 40 6.61 2.59 2.38
N ALA A 41 6.50 3.85 2.80
CA ALA A 41 5.33 4.34 3.54
C ALA A 41 4.04 4.18 2.73
N ILE A 42 4.05 4.59 1.46
CA ILE A 42 2.92 4.42 0.53
C ILE A 42 2.55 2.94 0.39
N ARG A 43 3.53 2.04 0.23
CA ARG A 43 3.25 0.60 0.09
C ARG A 43 2.58 0.02 1.33
N GLU A 44 3.01 0.40 2.53
CA GLU A 44 2.38 -0.07 3.77
C GLU A 44 0.98 0.51 3.94
N LEU A 45 0.78 1.81 3.68
CA LEU A 45 -0.54 2.43 3.69
C LEU A 45 -1.52 1.78 2.71
N VAL A 46 -1.07 1.46 1.50
CA VAL A 46 -1.89 0.74 0.49
C VAL A 46 -2.29 -0.64 1.00
N LYS A 47 -1.38 -1.40 1.62
CA LYS A 47 -1.71 -2.70 2.22
C LYS A 47 -2.75 -2.56 3.32
N LEU A 48 -2.54 -1.63 4.25
CA LEU A 48 -3.47 -1.37 5.36
C LEU A 48 -4.86 -0.98 4.85
N GLY A 49 -4.94 -0.13 3.83
CA GLY A 49 -6.21 0.27 3.21
C GLY A 49 -6.92 -0.90 2.52
N LEU A 50 -6.17 -1.75 1.81
CA LEU A 50 -6.72 -2.95 1.18
C LEU A 50 -7.23 -3.94 2.23
N ASP A 51 -6.46 -4.22 3.27
CA ASP A 51 -6.86 -5.13 4.35
C ASP A 51 -8.12 -4.64 5.07
N ALA A 52 -8.17 -3.34 5.43
CA ALA A 52 -9.34 -2.72 6.03
C ALA A 52 -10.58 -2.81 5.11
N SER A 53 -10.40 -2.64 3.79
CA SER A 53 -11.50 -2.77 2.83
C SER A 53 -12.04 -4.20 2.73
N GLN A 54 -11.19 -5.23 2.89
CA GLN A 54 -11.64 -6.62 2.85
C GLN A 54 -12.44 -6.98 4.10
N THR A 55 -12.02 -6.52 5.28
CA THR A 55 -12.76 -6.74 6.53
C THR A 55 -14.18 -6.17 6.46
N SER A 56 -14.37 -5.01 5.83
CA SER A 56 -15.69 -4.41 5.67
C SER A 56 -16.66 -5.19 4.75
N LYS A 57 -16.14 -6.02 3.83
CA LYS A 57 -16.99 -6.79 2.88
C LYS A 57 -17.48 -8.13 3.42
N GLY A 58 -17.05 -8.54 4.61
CA GLY A 58 -17.48 -9.78 5.27
C GLY A 58 -18.74 -9.69 6.13
N GLY A 59 -19.34 -8.49 6.28
CA GLY A 59 -20.40 -8.20 7.25
C GLY A 59 -21.83 -8.14 6.71
N SER A 60 -22.15 -8.74 5.56
CA SER A 60 -23.54 -8.85 5.07
C SER A 60 -23.87 -10.27 4.64
N LYS A 61 -23.95 -11.16 5.63
CA LYS A 61 -24.87 -12.30 5.63
C LYS A 61 -25.36 -12.48 7.07
N SER A 62 -26.49 -11.86 7.37
CA SER A 62 -27.40 -12.23 8.45
C SER A 62 -28.80 -11.93 7.96
#